data_AF-A0A1F8B0A3-F1
#
_entry.id   AF-A0A1F8B0A3-F1
#
_cell.length_a   1.000
_cell.length_b   1.000
_cell.length_c   1.000
_cell.angle_alpha   90.00
_cell.angle_beta   90.00
_cell.angle_gamma   90.00
#
_symmetry.space_group_name_H-M   'P 1'
#
loop_
_entity.id
_entity.type
_entity.pdbx_description
1 polymer ?
#
loop_
_entity_poly.entity_id
_entity_poly.type
_entity_poly.pdbx_seq_one_letter_code
_entity_poly.pdbx_strand_id
1 'polypeptide(L)' 'MASGEPWQDWVEEAIACPPEWEFGTRLVVSGREWVCMDRGGAIQIEDGIAWIDMLTPEALFPHGNIVEALVSQ' A
#
# COMPACT_ATOMS: atom_id res chain seq x y z
N MET A 1 1.50 9.22 9.13
CA MET A 1 2.15 8.39 8.09
C MET A 1 3.44 9.07 7.65
N ALA A 2 4.33 8.37 6.95
CA ALA A 2 5.60 8.91 6.46
C ALA A 2 5.43 10.06 5.44
N SER A 3 4.26 10.18 4.79
CA SER A 3 3.89 11.34 3.98
C SER A 3 3.73 12.65 4.77
N GLY A 4 3.58 12.58 6.10
CA GLY A 4 3.25 13.72 6.96
C GLY A 4 1.76 13.87 7.27
N GLU A 5 0.89 13.16 6.55
CA GLU A 5 -0.56 13.21 6.76
C GLU A 5 -0.98 12.40 8.02
N PRO A 6 -2.06 12.80 8.73
CA PRO A 6 -2.68 12.02 9.79
C PRO A 6 -3.26 10.72 9.23
N TRP A 7 -2.94 9.56 9.83
CA TRP A 7 -3.38 8.27 9.28
C TRP A 7 -4.91 8.09 9.34
N GLN A 8 -5.56 8.71 10.32
CA GLN A 8 -7.00 8.60 10.54
C GLN A 8 -7.82 9.10 9.34
N ASP A 9 -7.29 10.06 8.60
CA ASP A 9 -7.97 10.66 7.44
C ASP A 9 -7.85 9.80 6.17
N TRP A 10 -7.05 8.72 6.23
CA TRP A 10 -6.72 7.87 5.09
C TRP A 10 -6.99 6.39 5.33
N VAL A 11 -7.69 6.06 6.42
CA VAL A 11 -8.17 4.70 6.66
C VAL A 11 -8.95 4.26 5.44
N GLU A 12 -8.73 3.02 5.02
CA GLU A 12 -9.42 2.40 3.89
C GLU A 12 -9.05 2.99 2.50
N GLU A 13 -8.03 3.87 2.45
CA GLU A 13 -7.55 4.50 1.21
C GLU A 13 -6.02 4.39 1.06
N ALA A 14 -5.26 4.54 2.14
CA ALA A 14 -3.80 4.53 2.10
C ALA A 14 -3.18 3.14 2.24
N ILE A 15 -1.97 3.00 1.67
CA ILE A 15 -1.05 1.90 1.94
C ILE A 15 0.31 2.44 2.41
N ALA A 16 1.02 1.64 3.20
CA ALA A 16 2.47 1.69 3.22
C ALA A 16 3.00 0.99 1.97
N CYS A 17 3.94 1.62 1.28
CA CYS A 17 4.53 1.07 0.06
C CYS A 17 6.07 1.15 0.04
N PRO A 18 6.73 0.42 -0.87
CA PRO A 18 8.19 0.44 -0.99
C PRO A 18 8.75 1.83 -1.30
N PRO A 19 9.99 2.13 -0.87
CA PRO A 19 10.59 3.45 -1.08
C PRO A 19 10.80 3.83 -2.54
N GLU A 20 10.83 2.85 -3.45
CA GLU A 20 10.94 3.05 -4.90
C GLU A 20 9.68 3.68 -5.51
N TRP A 21 8.52 3.59 -4.84
CA TRP A 21 7.28 4.20 -5.31
C TRP A 21 7.10 5.57 -4.67
N GLU A 22 6.86 6.59 -5.49
CA GLU A 22 6.58 7.93 -4.99
C GLU A 22 5.29 7.94 -4.16
N PHE A 23 5.24 8.76 -3.12
CA PHE A 23 3.97 9.03 -2.43
C PHE A 23 2.96 9.59 -3.44
N GLY A 24 1.70 9.16 -3.32
CA GLY A 24 0.66 9.45 -4.29
C GLY A 24 0.52 8.41 -5.41
N THR A 25 1.45 7.46 -5.54
CA THR A 25 1.30 6.32 -6.47
C THR A 25 0.00 5.57 -6.17
N ARG A 26 -0.83 5.33 -7.19
CA ARG A 26 -2.12 4.65 -7.05
C ARG A 26 -2.09 3.24 -7.61
N LEU A 27 -2.78 2.33 -6.94
CA LEU A 27 -2.87 0.92 -7.31
C LEU A 27 -4.30 0.45 -7.18
N VAL A 28 -4.74 -0.42 -8.08
CA VAL A 28 -5.99 -1.16 -7.93
C VAL A 28 -5.68 -2.57 -7.51
N VAL A 29 -6.12 -2.95 -6.30
CA VAL A 29 -5.98 -4.30 -5.74
C VAL A 29 -7.38 -4.83 -5.44
N SER A 30 -7.73 -5.98 -6.01
CA SER A 30 -9.07 -6.58 -5.88
C SER A 30 -10.22 -5.60 -6.21
N GLY A 31 -10.02 -4.73 -7.21
CA GLY A 31 -11.02 -3.76 -7.66
C GLY A 31 -11.14 -2.50 -6.78
N ARG A 32 -10.34 -2.36 -5.73
CA ARG A 32 -10.27 -1.17 -4.87
C ARG A 32 -9.00 -0.38 -5.16
N GLU A 33 -9.13 0.93 -5.30
CA GLU A 33 -7.99 1.82 -5.44
C GLU A 33 -7.37 2.13 -4.06
N TRP A 34 -6.05 2.14 -4.02
CA TRP A 34 -5.23 2.48 -2.87
C TRP A 34 -4.17 3.49 -3.28
N VAL A 35 -3.78 4.35 -2.35
CA VAL A 35 -2.74 5.36 -2.58
C VAL A 35 -1.57 5.16 -1.63
N CYS A 36 -0.36 5.23 -2.17
CA CYS A 36 0.83 5.17 -1.35
C CYS A 36 1.02 6.44 -0.52
N MET A 37 0.90 6.32 0.80
CA MET A 37 1.01 7.45 1.73
C MET A 37 1.93 7.14 2.92
N ASP A 38 2.36 5.90 3.10
CA ASP A 38 3.20 5.51 4.24
C ASP A 38 4.42 4.67 3.85
N ARG A 39 5.28 4.41 4.83
CA ARG A 39 6.47 3.57 4.74
C ARG A 39 6.53 2.65 5.94
N GLY A 40 7.06 1.45 5.73
CA GLY A 40 7.39 0.52 6.80
C GLY A 40 8.74 -0.14 6.53
N GLY A 41 9.51 -0.43 7.58
CA GLY A 41 10.85 -1.01 7.41
C GLY A 41 10.86 -2.32 6.63
N ALA A 42 9.80 -3.12 6.78
CA ALA A 42 9.60 -4.40 6.08
C ALA A 42 8.89 -4.27 4.72
N ILE A 43 8.45 -3.08 4.34
CA ILE A 43 7.70 -2.85 3.10
C ILE A 43 8.70 -2.55 1.99
N GLN A 44 9.19 -3.59 1.35
CA GLN A 44 10.26 -3.55 0.34
C GLN A 44 9.82 -4.28 -0.94
N ILE A 45 10.58 -4.11 -2.01
CA ILE A 45 10.51 -4.99 -3.18
C ILE A 45 11.47 -6.16 -2.98
N GLU A 46 10.93 -7.39 -2.98
CA GLU A 46 11.69 -8.62 -2.82
C GLU A 46 11.44 -9.53 -4.02
N ASP A 47 12.50 -9.97 -4.71
CA ASP A 47 12.40 -10.81 -5.92
C ASP A 47 11.44 -10.25 -6.99
N GLY A 48 11.36 -8.91 -7.08
CA GLY A 48 10.48 -8.21 -8.03
C GLY A 48 9.02 -8.10 -7.59
N ILE A 49 8.68 -8.57 -6.39
CA ILE A 49 7.34 -8.48 -5.80
C ILE A 49 7.34 -7.39 -4.74
N ALA A 50 6.45 -6.41 -4.89
CA ALA A 50 6.28 -5.34 -3.92
C ALA A 50 5.44 -5.81 -2.74
N TRP A 51 5.97 -5.70 -1.52
CA TRP A 51 5.16 -5.75 -0.31
C TRP A 51 4.39 -4.44 -0.14
N ILE A 52 3.17 -4.54 0.36
CA ILE A 52 2.33 -3.39 0.76
C ILE A 52 1.63 -3.70 2.07
N ASP A 53 1.33 -2.67 2.86
CA ASP A 53 0.50 -2.79 4.06
C ASP A 53 -0.72 -1.87 3.90
N MET A 54 -1.92 -2.45 3.95
CA MET A 54 -3.18 -1.73 3.73
C MET A 54 -3.66 -1.14 5.04
N LEU A 55 -3.92 0.18 5.06
CA LEU A 55 -4.45 0.85 6.23
C LEU A 55 -5.94 0.54 6.37
N THR A 56 -6.27 -0.65 6.88
CA THR A 56 -7.64 -1.15 7.01
C THR A 56 -7.89 -1.72 8.41
N PRO A 57 -9.09 -1.55 9.00
CA PRO A 57 -9.44 -2.17 10.26
C PRO A 57 -9.57 -3.70 10.17
N GLU A 58 -9.85 -4.22 8.98
CA GLU A 58 -10.03 -5.65 8.72
C GLU A 58 -9.05 -6.13 7.64
N ALA A 59 -8.36 -7.23 7.91
CA ALA A 59 -7.42 -7.81 6.97
C ALA A 59 -8.14 -8.34 5.72
N LEU A 60 -7.83 -7.75 4.56
CA LEU A 60 -8.42 -8.16 3.28
C LEU A 60 -7.79 -9.43 2.71
N PHE A 61 -6.56 -9.73 3.10
CA PHE A 61 -5.79 -10.88 2.66
C PHE A 61 -5.04 -11.51 3.83
N PRO A 62 -4.76 -12.82 3.79
CA PRO A 62 -3.75 -13.42 4.67
C PRO A 62 -2.38 -12.75 4.46
N HIS A 63 -1.62 -12.60 5.55
CA HIS A 63 -0.26 -12.07 5.48
C HIS A 63 0.63 -12.85 4.49
N GLY A 64 1.36 -12.13 3.63
CA GLY A 64 2.25 -12.72 2.63
C GLY A 64 1.55 -13.30 1.40
N ASN A 65 0.25 -13.05 1.23
CA ASN A 65 -0.48 -13.46 0.04
C ASN A 65 -0.11 -12.57 -1.16
N ILE A 66 0.34 -13.18 -2.25
CA ILE A 66 0.65 -12.49 -3.51
C ILE A 66 -0.63 -12.34 -4.33
N VAL A 67 -0.92 -11.12 -4.78
CA VAL A 67 -2.08 -10.80 -5.62
C VAL A 67 -1.65 -9.96 -6.81
N GLU A 68 -2.41 -10.04 -7.90
CA GLU A 68 -2.25 -9.10 -9.01
C GLU A 68 -2.77 -7.71 -8.63
N ALA A 69 -2.03 -6.69 -9.05
CA ALA A 69 -2.40 -5.29 -8.87
C ALA A 69 -2.19 -4.54 -10.19
N LEU A 70 -3.01 -3.52 -10.44
CA LEU A 70 -2.85 -2.61 -11.57
C LEU A 70 -2.32 -1.27 -11.05
N VAL A 71 -1.27 -0.74 -11.67
CA VAL A 71 -0.85 0.64 -11.39
C VAL A 71 -1.85 1.58 -12.07
N SER A 72 -2.50 2.44 -11.28
CA SER A 72 -3.42 3.47 -11.75
C SER A 72 -2.62 4.76 -11.98
N GLN A 73 -2.70 5.33 -13.18
CA GLN A 73 -2.02 6.59 -13.55
C GLN A 73 -2.75 7.81 -13.00
#